data_AF-A0A1G2F344-F1
#
_entry.id   AF-A0A1G2F344-F1
#
_cell.length_a   1.000
_cell.length_b   1.000
_cell.length_c   1.000
_cell.angle_alpha   90.00
_cell.angle_beta   90.00
_cell.angle_gamma   90.00
#
_symmetry.space_group_name_H-M   'P 1'
#
loop_
_entity.id
_entity.type
_entity.pdbx_description
1 polymer ?
#
loop_
_entity_poly.entity_id
_entity_poly.type
_entity_poly.pdbx_seq_one_letter_code
_entity_poly.pdbx_strand_id
1 'polypeptide(L)'
;MNHKEKLLETYKKSFDISDIDNIPEDLMSYIENITDNIDRNKGVYTVLITLTVHKLLEPKQDIRYFQSKMKGGFSARTIDAKYITPTLKELGLLSMAESGWLTRSLEQPYPYTMSYEGEISGKGMKEAFLRVVGAFQKNSLIAENLLRLILNSAILFKEKNHVEIKKIKRGDKVIISNLVSLLEKHFTAKYGTHGGSKLPVLAFYAIYKILTSEMNRYKNCKLAPLGSHTASDKTSKSAGDIQIMKKGQLFETVEIKLDKPIDINIARIAYEKIIKFNPERYYILSYMGVLEKDEKEIEGLILKIKKAHGCQLIVNGLINSLKYYFRLISDLKGFFNEYIELVENDTELKTIHKTKLKELIRGYGL
;
A
#
# COMPACT_ATOMS: atom_id res chain seq x y z
N MET A 1 -10.96 9.28 25.73
CA MET A 1 -9.88 8.74 24.88
C MET A 1 -10.50 7.91 23.77
N ASN A 2 -10.16 8.15 22.52
CA ASN A 2 -10.62 7.34 21.38
C ASN A 2 -9.62 6.24 20.99
N HIS A 3 -9.97 5.38 20.03
CA HIS A 3 -9.12 4.28 19.56
C HIS A 3 -7.78 4.72 19.00
N LYS A 4 -7.71 5.85 18.27
CA LYS A 4 -6.45 6.39 17.75
C LYS A 4 -5.55 6.85 18.89
N GLU A 5 -6.09 7.58 19.86
CA GLU A 5 -5.36 8.06 21.03
C GLU A 5 -4.80 6.91 21.85
N LYS A 6 -5.61 5.87 22.13
CA LYS A 6 -5.14 4.69 22.87
C LYS A 6 -4.08 3.91 22.10
N LEU A 7 -4.24 3.72 20.79
CA LEU A 7 -3.24 3.07 19.96
C LEU A 7 -1.90 3.83 19.97
N LEU A 8 -1.93 5.16 19.84
CA LEU A 8 -0.73 6.01 19.90
C LEU A 8 -0.07 6.01 21.28
N GLU A 9 -0.88 6.02 22.35
CA GLU A 9 -0.39 5.91 23.72
C GLU A 9 0.38 4.60 23.92
N THR A 10 -0.21 3.47 23.54
CA THR A 10 0.43 2.16 23.68
C THR A 10 1.62 2.01 22.75
N TYR A 11 1.55 2.52 21.51
CA TYR A 11 2.66 2.52 20.56
C TYR A 11 3.92 3.18 21.13
N LYS A 12 3.80 4.33 21.79
CA LYS A 12 4.94 5.02 22.43
C LYS A 12 5.62 4.17 23.51
N LYS A 13 4.87 3.30 24.19
CA LYS A 13 5.38 2.35 25.20
C LYS A 13 5.86 1.03 24.59
N SER A 14 5.78 0.85 23.27
CA SER A 14 6.06 -0.44 22.62
C SER A 14 7.49 -0.55 22.08
N PHE A 15 8.33 0.49 22.24
CA PHE A 15 9.74 0.43 21.85
C PHE A 15 10.59 -0.39 22.83
N ASP A 16 10.15 -0.48 24.08
CA ASP A 16 10.71 -1.34 25.11
C ASP A 16 9.59 -2.23 25.66
N ILE A 17 9.88 -3.52 25.80
CA ILE A 17 8.96 -4.56 26.29
C ILE A 17 9.59 -5.39 27.42
N SER A 18 10.74 -4.98 27.94
CA SER A 18 11.49 -5.70 28.98
C SER A 18 10.75 -5.78 30.32
N ASP A 19 9.77 -4.92 30.55
CA ASP A 19 8.91 -4.86 31.72
C ASP A 19 7.67 -5.77 31.63
N ILE A 20 7.47 -6.49 30.52
CA ILE A 20 6.32 -7.38 30.34
C ILE A 20 6.58 -8.73 31.00
N ASP A 21 5.86 -9.02 32.08
CA ASP A 21 6.00 -10.25 32.89
C ASP A 21 4.70 -11.05 33.06
N ASN A 22 3.56 -10.49 32.63
CA ASN A 22 2.23 -11.04 32.91
C ASN A 22 1.64 -11.87 31.76
N ILE A 23 2.45 -12.24 30.76
CA ILE A 23 2.04 -13.06 29.62
C ILE A 23 2.50 -14.50 29.86
N PRO A 24 1.57 -15.47 29.97
CA PRO A 24 1.93 -16.89 30.11
C PRO A 24 2.80 -17.39 28.95
N GLU A 25 3.73 -18.30 29.23
CA GLU A 25 4.70 -18.83 28.26
C GLU A 25 4.01 -19.51 27.06
N ASP A 26 2.99 -20.30 27.34
CA ASP A 26 2.15 -20.94 26.32
C ASP A 26 1.40 -19.92 25.46
N LEU A 27 0.96 -18.79 26.03
CA LEU A 27 0.40 -17.68 25.25
C LEU A 27 1.46 -16.97 24.39
N MET A 28 2.68 -16.82 24.91
CA MET A 28 3.79 -16.20 24.20
C MET A 28 4.11 -16.95 22.90
N SER A 29 4.14 -18.29 22.93
CA SER A 29 4.36 -19.10 21.71
C SER A 29 3.34 -18.83 20.59
N TYR A 30 2.07 -18.55 20.95
CA TYR A 30 1.04 -18.18 19.98
C TYR A 30 1.22 -16.76 19.46
N ILE A 31 1.64 -15.84 20.32
CA ILE A 31 1.97 -14.46 19.93
C ILE A 31 3.14 -14.48 18.94
N GLU A 32 4.21 -15.25 19.23
CA GLU A 32 5.38 -15.40 18.38
C GLU A 32 5.01 -15.91 16.98
N ASN A 33 4.18 -16.95 16.89
CA ASN A 33 3.71 -17.47 15.60
C ASN A 33 2.99 -16.39 14.78
N ILE A 34 2.18 -15.54 15.43
CA ILE A 34 1.52 -14.41 14.76
C ILE A 34 2.55 -13.36 14.33
N THR A 35 3.44 -12.95 15.24
CA THR A 35 4.42 -11.87 15.02
C THR A 35 5.46 -12.22 13.96
N ASP A 36 5.88 -13.48 13.86
CA ASP A 36 6.83 -13.96 12.86
C ASP A 36 6.26 -13.95 11.43
N ASN A 37 4.93 -13.88 11.30
CA ASN A 37 4.23 -13.95 10.02
C ASN A 37 3.42 -12.68 9.72
N ILE A 38 3.72 -11.54 10.36
CA ILE A 38 2.93 -10.29 10.22
C ILE A 38 2.89 -9.74 8.79
N ASP A 39 3.93 -9.92 7.99
CA ASP A 39 3.98 -9.41 6.62
C ASP A 39 3.10 -10.22 5.65
N ARG A 40 2.90 -11.51 5.96
CA ARG A 40 2.02 -12.43 5.25
C ARG A 40 0.57 -12.38 5.78
N ASN A 41 0.39 -12.05 7.05
CA ASN A 41 -0.91 -12.07 7.74
C ASN A 41 -1.34 -10.70 8.28
N LYS A 42 -1.16 -9.64 7.48
CA LYS A 42 -1.53 -8.26 7.84
C LYS A 42 -2.99 -8.11 8.32
N GLY A 43 -3.90 -8.93 7.82
CA GLY A 43 -5.30 -8.97 8.27
C GLY A 43 -5.44 -9.41 9.73
N VAL A 44 -4.81 -10.54 10.10
CA VAL A 44 -4.79 -11.07 11.48
C VAL A 44 -4.19 -10.05 12.44
N TYR A 45 -3.04 -9.48 12.07
CA TYR A 45 -2.36 -8.43 12.82
C TYR A 45 -3.28 -7.21 13.08
N THR A 46 -3.93 -6.70 12.03
CA THR A 46 -4.81 -5.52 12.12
C THR A 46 -6.06 -5.80 12.96
N VAL A 47 -6.66 -6.99 12.82
CA VAL A 47 -7.81 -7.42 13.61
C VAL A 47 -7.43 -7.51 15.09
N LEU A 48 -6.31 -8.14 15.44
CA LEU A 48 -5.85 -8.23 16.83
C LEU A 48 -5.67 -6.84 17.44
N ILE A 49 -4.99 -5.92 16.76
CA ILE A 49 -4.83 -4.54 17.25
C ILE A 49 -6.19 -3.89 17.49
N THR A 50 -7.14 -4.03 16.55
CA THR A 50 -8.49 -3.46 16.69
C THR A 50 -9.18 -3.99 17.93
N LEU A 51 -9.17 -5.30 18.12
CA LEU A 51 -9.83 -5.97 19.25
C LEU A 51 -9.19 -5.59 20.59
N THR A 52 -7.85 -5.58 20.65
CA THR A 52 -7.13 -5.28 21.88
C THR A 52 -7.30 -3.81 22.29
N VAL A 53 -7.17 -2.87 21.34
CA VAL A 53 -7.44 -1.44 21.60
C VAL A 53 -8.88 -1.25 22.06
N HIS A 54 -9.85 -1.94 21.43
CA HIS A 54 -11.24 -1.82 21.85
C HIS A 54 -11.48 -2.41 23.24
N LYS A 55 -10.88 -3.56 23.58
CA LYS A 55 -10.99 -4.15 24.93
C LYS A 55 -10.45 -3.23 26.02
N LEU A 56 -9.36 -2.51 25.73
CA LEU A 56 -8.77 -1.55 26.67
C LEU A 56 -9.68 -0.33 26.92
N LEU A 57 -10.45 0.09 25.91
CA LEU A 57 -11.39 1.21 26.03
C LEU A 57 -12.75 0.80 26.58
N GLU A 58 -13.22 -0.40 26.22
CA GLU A 58 -14.52 -0.96 26.60
C GLU A 58 -14.34 -2.33 27.28
N PRO A 59 -13.83 -2.40 28.53
CA PRO A 59 -13.48 -3.68 29.17
C PRO A 59 -14.65 -4.67 29.31
N LYS A 60 -15.88 -4.15 29.37
CA LYS A 60 -17.11 -4.94 29.48
C LYS A 60 -17.56 -5.55 28.15
N GLN A 61 -17.10 -5.02 27.01
CA GLN A 61 -17.46 -5.57 25.70
C GLN A 61 -16.82 -6.96 25.52
N ASP A 62 -17.61 -7.91 25.05
CA ASP A 62 -17.08 -9.18 24.55
C ASP A 62 -16.58 -8.98 23.12
N ILE A 63 -15.25 -8.92 22.98
CA ILE A 63 -14.58 -8.60 21.72
C ILE A 63 -14.65 -9.73 20.70
N ARG A 64 -15.10 -10.92 21.10
CA ARG A 64 -15.31 -12.05 20.19
C ARG A 64 -16.52 -11.85 19.29
N TYR A 65 -17.46 -10.97 19.68
CA TYR A 65 -18.64 -10.60 18.93
C TYR A 65 -18.39 -9.28 18.19
N PHE A 66 -17.63 -9.36 17.11
CA PHE A 66 -17.03 -8.19 16.45
C PHE A 66 -17.89 -7.54 15.35
N GLN A 67 -19.11 -8.03 15.13
CA GLN A 67 -20.05 -7.48 14.16
C GLN A 67 -21.29 -6.94 14.87
N SER A 68 -21.76 -5.75 14.50
CA SER A 68 -22.94 -5.12 15.10
C SER A 68 -24.22 -5.96 14.95
N LYS A 69 -24.30 -6.83 13.94
CA LYS A 69 -25.41 -7.77 13.73
C LYS A 69 -25.37 -8.99 14.67
N MET A 70 -24.24 -9.25 15.32
CA MET A 70 -24.17 -10.29 16.36
C MET A 70 -24.85 -9.76 17.63
N LYS A 71 -25.55 -10.63 18.34
CA LYS A 71 -26.16 -10.27 19.63
C LYS A 71 -25.07 -9.81 20.61
N GLY A 72 -25.16 -8.56 21.07
CA GLY A 72 -24.15 -7.95 21.94
C GLY A 72 -22.84 -7.59 21.23
N GLY A 73 -22.82 -7.57 19.90
CA GLY A 73 -21.63 -7.24 19.13
C GLY A 73 -21.45 -5.75 18.86
N PHE A 74 -20.27 -5.39 18.36
CA PHE A 74 -19.88 -4.01 18.05
C PHE A 74 -19.37 -3.89 16.61
N SER A 75 -19.21 -2.68 16.08
CA SER A 75 -18.76 -2.50 14.68
C SER A 75 -17.24 -2.42 14.55
N ALA A 76 -16.56 -3.57 14.68
CA ALA A 76 -15.09 -3.61 14.67
C ALA A 76 -14.48 -3.11 13.34
N ARG A 77 -15.11 -3.43 12.21
CA ARG A 77 -14.70 -2.92 10.88
C ARG A 77 -14.75 -1.39 10.80
N THR A 78 -15.80 -0.78 11.34
CA THR A 78 -15.92 0.69 11.34
C THR A 78 -14.82 1.33 12.18
N ILE A 79 -14.52 0.74 13.35
CA ILE A 79 -13.43 1.20 14.22
C ILE A 79 -12.08 1.10 13.52
N ASP A 80 -11.78 -0.04 12.89
CA ASP A 80 -10.52 -0.24 12.18
C ASP A 80 -10.34 0.75 11.03
N ALA A 81 -11.31 0.81 10.12
CA ALA A 81 -11.25 1.67 8.95
C ALA A 81 -11.16 3.17 9.31
N LYS A 82 -11.74 3.57 10.46
CA LYS A 82 -11.72 4.95 10.93
C LYS A 82 -10.46 5.30 11.72
N TYR A 83 -9.94 4.38 12.52
CA TYR A 83 -8.89 4.69 13.50
C TYR A 83 -7.64 3.82 13.37
N ILE A 84 -7.77 2.49 13.29
CA ILE A 84 -6.62 1.58 13.44
C ILE A 84 -5.77 1.56 12.17
N THR A 85 -6.31 1.09 11.03
CA THR A 85 -5.57 1.04 9.77
C THR A 85 -4.98 2.41 9.37
N PRO A 86 -5.72 3.55 9.45
CA PRO A 86 -5.13 4.86 9.18
C PRO A 86 -3.96 5.21 10.11
N THR A 87 -4.08 4.95 11.42
CA THR A 87 -2.99 5.24 12.38
C THR A 87 -1.77 4.38 12.12
N LEU A 88 -1.94 3.09 11.80
CA LEU A 88 -0.82 2.22 11.44
C LEU A 88 -0.06 2.74 10.20
N LYS A 89 -0.79 3.26 9.20
CA LYS A 89 -0.18 3.91 8.02
C LYS A 89 0.57 5.19 8.38
N GLU A 90 -0.02 6.06 9.20
CA GLU A 90 0.64 7.28 9.68
C GLU A 90 1.97 6.97 10.40
N LEU A 91 2.02 5.86 11.15
CA LEU A 91 3.22 5.38 11.83
C LEU A 91 4.22 4.64 10.90
N GLY A 92 3.85 4.40 9.64
CA GLY A 92 4.63 3.61 8.68
C GLY A 92 4.79 2.14 9.09
N LEU A 93 3.84 1.60 9.87
CA LEU A 93 3.79 0.18 10.23
C LEU A 93 3.06 -0.61 9.14
N LEU A 94 3.23 -1.93 9.17
CA LEU A 94 2.45 -2.84 8.32
C LEU A 94 0.96 -2.57 8.53
N SER A 95 0.23 -2.43 7.42
CA SER A 95 -1.19 -2.12 7.44
C SER A 95 -1.89 -2.68 6.21
N MET A 96 -3.20 -2.83 6.33
CA MET A 96 -4.08 -3.21 5.23
C MET A 96 -4.37 -1.99 4.34
N ALA A 97 -4.77 -2.25 3.09
CA ALA A 97 -5.12 -1.17 2.17
C ALA A 97 -6.31 -0.33 2.67
N GLU A 98 -7.33 -0.98 3.25
CA GLU A 98 -8.48 -0.29 3.82
C GLU A 98 -8.78 -0.76 5.25
N SER A 99 -8.82 -2.07 5.47
CA SER A 99 -9.14 -2.67 6.76
C SER A 99 -8.71 -4.15 6.81
N GLY A 100 -8.35 -4.65 7.99
CA GLY A 100 -8.14 -6.09 8.24
C GLY A 100 -9.42 -6.91 8.17
N TRP A 101 -10.57 -6.26 8.35
CA TRP A 101 -11.89 -6.89 8.30
C TRP A 101 -12.43 -7.09 6.88
N LEU A 102 -11.66 -6.79 5.84
CA LEU A 102 -11.95 -7.17 4.46
C LEU A 102 -11.34 -8.53 4.08
N THR A 103 -10.59 -9.14 4.99
CA THR A 103 -10.11 -10.50 4.80
C THR A 103 -11.28 -11.47 4.98
N ARG A 104 -11.68 -12.13 3.89
CA ARG A 104 -12.89 -12.99 3.83
C ARG A 104 -12.97 -14.04 4.95
N SER A 105 -11.83 -14.59 5.36
CA SER A 105 -11.79 -15.58 6.44
C SER A 105 -11.92 -15.00 7.85
N LEU A 106 -11.69 -13.70 8.03
CA LEU A 106 -11.83 -12.98 9.31
C LEU A 106 -13.20 -12.30 9.43
N GLU A 107 -13.88 -12.01 8.32
CA GLU A 107 -15.20 -11.33 8.35
C GLU A 107 -16.41 -12.28 8.50
N GLN A 108 -16.19 -13.59 8.63
CA GLN A 108 -17.30 -14.53 8.72
C GLN A 108 -18.14 -14.28 9.98
N PRO A 109 -19.48 -14.43 9.92
CA PRO A 109 -20.38 -14.01 11.00
C PRO A 109 -20.43 -15.01 12.18
N TYR A 110 -19.28 -15.54 12.58
CA TYR A 110 -19.12 -16.43 13.73
C TYR A 110 -18.28 -15.76 14.82
N PRO A 111 -18.60 -15.94 16.11
CA PRO A 111 -17.78 -15.39 17.18
C PRO A 111 -16.37 -15.99 17.17
N TYR A 112 -15.35 -15.18 17.50
CA TYR A 112 -13.97 -15.64 17.62
C TYR A 112 -13.75 -16.50 18.88
N THR A 113 -14.27 -17.72 18.82
CA THR A 113 -14.09 -18.79 19.79
C THR A 113 -13.37 -19.95 19.10
N MET A 114 -13.00 -21.00 19.84
CA MET A 114 -12.35 -22.17 19.24
C MET A 114 -13.20 -22.90 18.18
N SER A 115 -14.51 -22.63 18.11
CA SER A 115 -15.41 -23.14 17.06
C SER A 115 -15.58 -22.21 15.85
N TYR A 116 -14.79 -21.14 15.74
CA TYR A 116 -14.86 -20.23 14.59
C TYR A 116 -14.61 -20.98 13.27
N GLU A 117 -15.50 -20.82 12.29
CA GLU A 117 -15.45 -21.62 11.04
C GLU A 117 -14.48 -21.06 10.00
N GLY A 118 -14.19 -19.76 10.04
CA GLY A 118 -13.34 -19.10 9.04
C GLY A 118 -11.93 -19.70 8.97
N GLU A 119 -11.43 -19.82 7.74
CA GLU A 119 -10.12 -20.42 7.46
C GLU A 119 -9.01 -19.35 7.52
N ILE A 120 -8.35 -19.24 8.67
CA ILE A 120 -7.20 -18.36 8.83
C ILE A 120 -5.95 -19.13 8.36
N SER A 121 -5.47 -18.77 7.17
CA SER A 121 -4.35 -19.45 6.50
C SER A 121 -3.03 -19.32 7.26
N GLY A 122 -2.18 -20.33 7.15
CA GLY A 122 -0.88 -20.40 7.82
C GLY A 122 -0.85 -21.48 8.91
N LYS A 123 0.27 -22.19 9.01
CA LYS A 123 0.44 -23.31 9.95
C LYS A 123 0.25 -22.82 11.39
N GLY A 124 -0.76 -23.34 12.10
CA GLY A 124 -1.08 -22.97 13.48
C GLY A 124 -1.66 -21.57 13.66
N MET A 125 -1.86 -20.78 12.60
CA MET A 125 -2.25 -19.37 12.68
C MET A 125 -3.68 -19.19 13.25
N LYS A 126 -4.62 -20.03 12.80
CA LYS A 126 -6.00 -20.02 13.30
C LYS A 126 -6.07 -20.27 14.81
N GLU A 127 -5.36 -21.30 15.27
CA GLU A 127 -5.32 -21.64 16.70
C GLU A 127 -4.67 -20.51 17.51
N ALA A 128 -3.51 -20.02 17.06
CA ALA A 128 -2.81 -18.91 17.72
C ALA A 128 -3.71 -17.67 17.85
N PHE A 129 -4.35 -17.25 16.76
CA PHE A 129 -5.28 -16.12 16.76
C PHE A 129 -6.43 -16.30 17.76
N LEU A 130 -7.13 -17.44 17.72
CA LEU A 130 -8.29 -17.69 18.58
C LEU A 130 -7.92 -17.82 20.05
N ARG A 131 -6.76 -18.41 20.36
CA ARG A 131 -6.25 -18.52 21.73
C ARG A 131 -5.83 -17.16 22.28
N VAL A 132 -5.14 -16.35 21.49
CA VAL A 132 -4.79 -14.97 21.86
C VAL A 132 -6.05 -14.15 22.13
N VAL A 133 -7.02 -14.15 21.21
CA VAL A 133 -8.32 -13.49 21.39
C VAL A 133 -9.04 -13.96 22.65
N GLY A 134 -9.09 -15.27 22.88
CA GLY A 134 -9.70 -15.85 24.07
C GLY A 134 -9.01 -15.43 25.38
N ALA A 135 -7.68 -15.32 25.37
CA ALA A 135 -6.90 -14.99 26.56
C ALA A 135 -7.19 -13.57 27.07
N PHE A 136 -7.07 -12.54 26.23
CA PHE A 136 -7.31 -11.16 26.68
C PHE A 136 -8.80 -10.81 26.81
N GLN A 137 -9.69 -11.59 26.20
CA GLN A 137 -11.12 -11.49 26.51
C GLN A 137 -11.42 -11.96 27.94
N LYS A 138 -10.78 -13.05 28.40
CA LYS A 138 -10.95 -13.59 29.77
C LYS A 138 -10.23 -12.75 30.82
N ASN A 139 -9.02 -12.29 30.51
CA ASN A 139 -8.22 -11.45 31.39
C ASN A 139 -7.86 -10.14 30.68
N SER A 140 -8.58 -9.05 30.97
CA SER A 140 -8.30 -7.76 30.34
C SER A 140 -6.97 -7.13 30.78
N LEU A 141 -6.38 -7.58 31.90
CA LEU A 141 -5.12 -7.02 32.42
C LEU A 141 -3.92 -7.30 31.50
N ILE A 142 -3.97 -8.38 30.71
CA ILE A 142 -2.91 -8.70 29.76
C ILE A 142 -3.06 -7.96 28.42
N ALA A 143 -4.19 -7.26 28.19
CA ALA A 143 -4.48 -6.66 26.89
C ALA A 143 -3.46 -5.57 26.50
N GLU A 144 -3.04 -4.71 27.43
CA GLU A 144 -2.07 -3.64 27.10
C GLU A 144 -0.71 -4.24 26.74
N ASN A 145 -0.22 -5.23 27.50
CA ASN A 145 1.05 -5.89 27.22
C ASN A 145 1.01 -6.72 25.93
N LEU A 146 -0.10 -7.40 25.65
CA LEU A 146 -0.31 -8.07 24.37
C LEU A 146 -0.23 -7.08 23.19
N LEU A 147 -0.89 -5.92 23.32
CA LEU A 147 -0.82 -4.89 22.28
C LEU A 147 0.61 -4.37 22.10
N ARG A 148 1.35 -4.15 23.20
CA ARG A 148 2.75 -3.73 23.16
C ARG A 148 3.65 -4.74 22.45
N LEU A 149 3.50 -6.04 22.72
CA LEU A 149 4.24 -7.11 22.04
C LEU A 149 3.98 -7.11 20.52
N ILE A 150 2.71 -7.02 20.12
CA ILE A 150 2.32 -6.99 18.71
C ILE A 150 2.88 -5.73 18.00
N LEU A 151 2.80 -4.56 18.64
CA LEU A 151 3.33 -3.31 18.09
C LEU A 151 4.87 -3.30 18.05
N ASN A 152 5.53 -3.83 19.07
CA ASN A 152 6.99 -3.97 19.10
C ASN A 152 7.48 -4.82 17.92
N SER A 153 6.84 -5.96 17.67
CA SER A 153 7.17 -6.78 16.49
C SER A 153 7.04 -6.00 15.17
N ALA A 154 5.99 -5.20 15.01
CA ALA A 154 5.82 -4.36 13.82
C ALA A 154 6.89 -3.26 13.71
N ILE A 155 7.32 -2.67 14.84
CA ILE A 155 8.44 -1.71 14.90
C ILE A 155 9.74 -2.39 14.46
N LEU A 156 10.09 -3.52 15.06
CA LEU A 156 11.30 -4.28 14.72
C LEU A 156 11.29 -4.75 13.27
N PHE A 157 10.14 -5.17 12.75
CA PHE A 157 10.00 -5.53 11.34
C PHE A 157 10.26 -4.32 10.44
N LYS A 158 9.69 -3.15 10.77
CA LYS A 158 9.93 -1.91 10.01
C LYS A 158 11.42 -1.57 9.99
N GLU A 159 12.10 -1.62 11.13
CA GLU A 159 13.52 -1.33 11.26
C GLU A 159 14.39 -2.31 10.47
N LYS A 160 14.11 -3.62 10.58
CA LYS A 160 14.82 -4.67 9.84
C LYS A 160 14.67 -4.54 8.32
N ASN A 161 13.55 -4.00 7.86
CA ASN A 161 13.27 -3.79 6.43
C ASN A 161 13.60 -2.36 5.94
N HIS A 162 14.11 -1.50 6.83
CA HIS A 162 14.56 -0.17 6.45
C HIS A 162 15.92 -0.26 5.76
N VAL A 163 16.04 0.39 4.60
CA VAL A 163 17.30 0.52 3.87
C VAL A 163 17.51 2.00 3.64
N GLU A 164 18.44 2.59 4.37
CA GLU A 164 18.83 3.98 4.16
C GLU A 164 19.60 4.11 2.82
N ILE A 165 19.09 4.99 1.97
CA ILE A 165 19.59 5.35 0.66
C ILE A 165 19.91 6.84 0.70
N LYS A 166 21.19 7.17 0.54
CA LYS A 166 21.63 8.57 0.57
C LYS A 166 21.01 9.35 -0.59
N LYS A 167 20.30 10.43 -0.26
CA LYS A 167 19.82 11.42 -1.23
C LYS A 167 21.00 12.05 -1.99
N ILE A 168 20.80 12.34 -3.26
CA ILE A 168 21.78 13.03 -4.10
C ILE A 168 21.90 14.48 -3.67
N LYS A 169 23.14 14.90 -3.39
CA LYS A 169 23.45 16.28 -3.00
C LYS A 169 23.81 17.18 -4.18
N ARG A 170 24.53 16.67 -5.17
CA ARG A 170 25.01 17.44 -6.33
C ARG A 170 24.21 17.08 -7.58
N GLY A 171 23.51 18.05 -8.16
CA GLY A 171 22.59 17.83 -9.30
C GLY A 171 23.27 17.72 -10.67
N ASP A 172 24.49 18.26 -10.79
CA ASP A 172 25.35 18.20 -11.98
C ASP A 172 25.67 16.76 -12.44
N LYS A 173 25.61 15.79 -11.52
CA LYS A 173 25.81 14.38 -11.83
C LYS A 173 24.56 13.68 -12.40
N VAL A 174 23.37 14.27 -12.26
CA VAL A 174 22.11 13.65 -12.66
C VAL A 174 21.79 13.98 -14.11
N ILE A 175 22.25 13.12 -15.02
CA ILE A 175 21.97 13.22 -16.45
C ILE A 175 20.78 12.33 -16.80
N ILE A 176 19.87 12.81 -17.66
CA ILE A 176 18.63 12.10 -18.07
C ILE A 176 18.93 10.67 -18.55
N SER A 177 19.96 10.47 -19.38
CA SER A 177 20.31 9.15 -19.91
C SER A 177 20.68 8.15 -18.81
N ASN A 178 21.53 8.57 -17.86
CA ASN A 178 21.95 7.75 -16.73
C ASN A 178 20.76 7.43 -15.82
N LEU A 179 19.92 8.42 -15.54
CA LEU A 179 18.74 8.26 -14.71
C LEU A 179 17.73 7.28 -15.32
N VAL A 180 17.45 7.41 -16.63
CA VAL A 180 16.57 6.49 -17.35
C VAL A 180 17.14 5.08 -17.33
N SER A 181 18.43 4.91 -17.61
CA SER A 181 19.07 3.58 -17.60
C SER A 181 19.10 2.97 -16.19
N LEU A 182 19.27 3.78 -15.16
CA LEU A 182 19.19 3.35 -13.77
C LEU A 182 17.78 2.86 -13.44
N LEU A 183 16.76 3.66 -13.73
CA LEU A 183 15.36 3.31 -13.45
C LEU A 183 14.93 2.06 -14.22
N GLU A 184 15.30 1.95 -15.49
CA GLU A 184 15.02 0.77 -16.32
C GLU A 184 15.65 -0.50 -15.72
N LYS A 185 16.91 -0.46 -15.32
CA LYS A 185 17.59 -1.57 -14.62
C LYS A 185 16.92 -1.88 -13.28
N HIS A 186 16.40 -0.87 -12.59
CA HIS A 186 15.71 -1.07 -11.31
C HIS A 186 14.34 -1.72 -11.52
N PHE A 187 13.57 -1.31 -12.52
CA PHE A 187 12.24 -1.88 -12.79
C PHE A 187 12.31 -3.32 -13.28
N THR A 188 13.33 -3.64 -14.09
CA THR A 188 13.41 -4.92 -14.82
C THR A 188 14.29 -5.97 -14.15
N ALA A 189 14.90 -5.66 -13.00
CA ALA A 189 15.70 -6.63 -12.26
C ALA A 189 14.85 -7.82 -11.79
N LYS A 190 15.44 -9.02 -11.84
CA LYS A 190 14.81 -10.25 -11.37
C LYS A 190 14.97 -10.39 -9.86
N TYR A 191 13.98 -9.95 -9.10
CA TYR A 191 14.04 -9.91 -7.64
C TYR A 191 13.72 -11.24 -6.94
N GLY A 192 13.10 -12.21 -7.63
CA GLY A 192 12.66 -13.46 -7.01
C GLY A 192 11.61 -13.28 -5.89
N THR A 193 10.98 -12.10 -5.82
CA THR A 193 9.95 -11.76 -4.83
C THR A 193 8.93 -10.81 -5.45
N HIS A 194 7.80 -10.63 -4.76
CA HIS A 194 6.72 -9.75 -5.19
C HIS A 194 6.98 -8.28 -4.79
N GLY A 195 6.25 -7.35 -5.43
CA GLY A 195 6.30 -5.91 -5.11
C GLY A 195 7.09 -5.06 -6.12
N GLY A 196 7.98 -5.66 -6.91
CA GLY A 196 8.79 -4.93 -7.91
C GLY A 196 7.98 -4.19 -8.97
N SER A 197 6.74 -4.61 -9.27
CA SER A 197 5.83 -3.91 -10.19
C SER A 197 5.43 -2.51 -9.74
N LYS A 198 5.60 -2.18 -8.45
CA LYS A 198 5.32 -0.85 -7.89
C LYS A 198 6.42 0.17 -8.18
N LEU A 199 7.65 -0.27 -8.47
CA LEU A 199 8.79 0.61 -8.76
C LEU A 199 8.51 1.66 -9.85
N PRO A 200 8.02 1.30 -11.05
CA PRO A 200 7.69 2.31 -12.05
C PRO A 200 6.57 3.24 -11.60
N VAL A 201 5.63 2.78 -10.77
CA VAL A 201 4.54 3.63 -10.27
C VAL A 201 5.08 4.67 -9.31
N LEU A 202 6.01 4.31 -8.42
CA LEU A 202 6.70 5.28 -7.55
C LEU A 202 7.48 6.31 -8.37
N ALA A 203 8.15 5.90 -9.45
CA ALA A 203 8.84 6.83 -10.33
C ALA A 203 7.87 7.79 -11.01
N PHE A 204 6.76 7.31 -11.56
CA PHE A 204 5.76 8.21 -12.14
C PHE A 204 5.10 9.09 -11.07
N TYR A 205 4.88 8.59 -9.86
CA TYR A 205 4.35 9.41 -8.78
C TYR A 205 5.28 10.57 -8.43
N ALA A 206 6.58 10.29 -8.28
CA ALA A 206 7.61 11.29 -8.04
C ALA A 206 7.63 12.36 -9.15
N ILE A 207 7.55 11.97 -10.42
CA ILE A 207 7.57 12.95 -11.52
C ILE A 207 6.26 13.74 -11.61
N TYR A 208 5.11 13.13 -11.34
CA TYR A 208 3.83 13.86 -11.29
C TYR A 208 3.79 14.86 -10.14
N LYS A 209 4.46 14.60 -9.01
CA LYS A 209 4.59 15.55 -7.91
C LYS A 209 5.26 16.86 -8.39
N ILE A 210 6.25 16.76 -9.28
CA ILE A 210 6.97 17.90 -9.85
C ILE A 210 6.20 18.52 -11.02
N LEU A 211 5.70 17.70 -11.95
CA LEU A 211 4.92 18.19 -13.08
C LEU A 211 3.71 19.01 -12.63
N THR A 212 3.01 18.55 -11.59
CA THR A 212 1.84 19.26 -11.05
C THR A 212 2.18 20.59 -10.39
N SER A 213 3.41 20.76 -9.91
CA SER A 213 3.90 22.04 -9.37
C SER A 213 4.46 22.99 -10.44
N GLU A 214 5.06 22.48 -11.50
CA GLU A 214 5.80 23.30 -12.48
C GLU A 214 5.00 23.65 -13.73
N MET A 215 4.07 22.78 -14.16
CA MET A 215 3.42 22.91 -15.46
C MET A 215 2.05 23.58 -15.34
N ASN A 216 1.86 24.67 -16.10
CA ASN A 216 0.61 25.43 -16.14
C ASN A 216 -0.63 24.57 -16.48
N ARG A 217 -0.45 23.46 -17.21
CA ARG A 217 -1.54 22.49 -17.49
C ARG A 217 -2.20 21.96 -16.22
N TYR A 218 -1.44 21.79 -15.15
CA TYR A 218 -1.92 21.28 -13.87
C TYR A 218 -2.28 22.40 -12.89
N LYS A 219 -2.49 23.63 -13.36
CA LYS A 219 -2.97 24.73 -12.52
C LYS A 219 -4.29 24.34 -11.84
N ASN A 220 -4.34 24.48 -10.51
CA ASN A 220 -5.43 24.05 -9.63
C ASN A 220 -5.67 22.53 -9.58
N CYS A 221 -4.70 21.73 -10.01
CA CYS A 221 -4.71 20.29 -9.80
C CYS A 221 -4.02 19.91 -8.49
N LYS A 222 -4.36 18.74 -7.97
CA LYS A 222 -3.73 18.10 -6.81
C LYS A 222 -3.46 16.64 -7.16
N LEU A 223 -2.24 16.18 -6.90
CA LEU A 223 -1.89 14.77 -6.97
C LEU A 223 -2.58 14.04 -5.81
N ALA A 224 -3.34 12.98 -6.09
CA ALA A 224 -3.95 12.15 -5.06
C ALA A 224 -2.88 11.35 -4.30
N PRO A 225 -3.13 10.93 -3.04
CA PRO A 225 -2.24 9.99 -2.35
C PRO A 225 -2.08 8.67 -3.12
N LEU A 226 -0.90 8.05 -3.06
CA LEU A 226 -0.67 6.73 -3.63
C LEU A 226 -1.61 5.69 -3.01
N GLY A 227 -2.27 4.91 -3.87
CA GLY A 227 -3.00 3.71 -3.47
C GLY A 227 -2.09 2.53 -3.13
N SER A 228 -2.64 1.47 -2.55
CA SER A 228 -1.92 0.19 -2.44
C SER A 228 -2.06 -0.61 -3.72
N HIS A 229 -0.95 -1.17 -4.24
CA HIS A 229 -0.97 -2.01 -5.46
C HIS A 229 -1.52 -3.41 -5.22
N THR A 230 -1.59 -3.84 -3.95
CA THR A 230 -2.18 -5.14 -3.58
C THR A 230 -3.71 -5.11 -3.44
N ALA A 231 -4.34 -3.94 -3.57
CA ALA A 231 -5.80 -3.84 -3.52
C ALA A 231 -6.40 -4.38 -4.83
N SER A 232 -7.42 -5.24 -4.73
CA SER A 232 -8.16 -5.71 -5.91
C SER A 232 -8.89 -4.55 -6.59
N ASP A 233 -8.90 -4.50 -7.92
CA ASP A 233 -9.69 -3.54 -8.72
C ASP A 233 -11.20 -3.57 -8.39
N LYS A 234 -11.72 -4.69 -7.86
CA LYS A 234 -13.12 -4.81 -7.44
C LYS A 234 -13.44 -4.03 -6.17
N THR A 235 -12.45 -3.84 -5.30
CA THR A 235 -12.60 -3.10 -4.03
C THR A 235 -12.00 -1.71 -4.11
N SER A 236 -11.01 -1.48 -4.98
CA SER A 236 -10.43 -0.17 -5.17
C SER A 236 -11.42 0.76 -5.89
N LYS A 237 -11.73 1.90 -5.28
CA LYS A 237 -12.48 3.00 -5.93
C LYS A 237 -11.57 3.83 -6.85
N SER A 238 -10.45 3.27 -7.31
CA SER A 238 -9.46 3.99 -8.09
C SER A 238 -9.73 3.87 -9.59
N ALA A 239 -9.45 4.95 -10.32
CA ALA A 239 -9.48 4.97 -11.77
C ALA A 239 -8.14 4.53 -12.40
N GLY A 240 -7.07 4.39 -11.62
CA GLY A 240 -5.74 4.00 -12.08
C GLY A 240 -4.72 3.98 -10.95
N ASP A 241 -3.44 3.78 -11.28
CA ASP A 241 -2.37 3.73 -10.29
C ASP A 241 -2.04 5.12 -9.72
N ILE A 242 -2.14 6.17 -10.55
CA ILE A 242 -1.89 7.56 -10.19
C ILE A 242 -3.08 8.39 -10.63
N GLN A 243 -3.59 9.26 -9.76
CA GLN A 243 -4.74 10.12 -10.03
C GLN A 243 -4.40 11.59 -9.74
N ILE A 244 -4.82 12.46 -10.64
CA ILE A 244 -4.71 13.91 -10.53
C ILE A 244 -6.12 14.47 -10.46
N MET A 245 -6.41 15.22 -9.41
CA MET A 245 -7.71 15.83 -9.16
C MET A 245 -7.68 17.32 -9.52
N LYS A 246 -8.73 17.84 -10.14
CA LYS A 246 -8.91 19.27 -10.43
C LYS A 246 -10.27 19.70 -9.93
N LYS A 247 -10.30 20.69 -9.03
CA LYS A 247 -11.54 21.17 -8.38
C LYS A 247 -12.40 20.04 -7.78
N GLY A 248 -11.76 19.00 -7.23
CA GLY A 248 -12.44 17.85 -6.63
C GLY A 248 -12.91 16.76 -7.61
N GLN A 249 -12.75 16.95 -8.92
CA GLN A 249 -13.06 15.95 -9.96
C GLN A 249 -11.79 15.28 -10.49
N LEU A 250 -11.91 14.05 -10.98
CA LEU A 250 -10.79 13.35 -11.59
C LEU A 250 -10.42 14.02 -12.93
N PHE A 251 -9.22 14.56 -13.02
CA PHE A 251 -8.72 15.23 -14.21
C PHE A 251 -7.93 14.26 -15.10
N GLU A 252 -6.94 13.60 -14.53
CA GLU A 252 -6.06 12.69 -15.23
C GLU A 252 -5.78 11.46 -14.38
N THR A 253 -5.69 10.30 -15.03
CA THR A 253 -5.32 9.04 -14.40
C THR A 253 -4.29 8.31 -15.23
N VAL A 254 -3.41 7.56 -14.56
CA VAL A 254 -2.31 6.81 -15.19
C VAL A 254 -2.34 5.39 -14.68
N GLU A 255 -2.38 4.45 -15.62
CA GLU A 255 -2.25 3.01 -15.40
C GLU A 255 -0.90 2.54 -15.96
N ILE A 256 -0.13 1.80 -15.16
CA ILE A 256 1.23 1.38 -15.48
C ILE A 256 1.29 -0.15 -15.54
N LYS A 257 1.84 -0.67 -16.63
CA LYS A 257 2.07 -2.11 -16.86
C LYS A 257 3.55 -2.36 -17.07
N LEU A 258 4.14 -3.22 -16.23
CA LEU A 258 5.56 -3.57 -16.34
C LEU A 258 5.77 -4.81 -17.21
N ASP A 259 4.89 -5.80 -17.09
CA ASP A 259 5.06 -7.17 -17.59
C ASP A 259 4.11 -7.52 -18.73
N LYS A 260 3.30 -6.57 -19.20
CA LYS A 260 2.27 -6.81 -20.23
C LYS A 260 2.26 -5.72 -21.29
N PRO A 261 2.26 -6.06 -22.59
CA PRO A 261 2.00 -5.08 -23.65
C PRO A 261 0.56 -4.57 -23.54
N ILE A 262 0.31 -3.39 -24.10
CA ILE A 262 -1.05 -2.83 -24.18
C ILE A 262 -1.75 -3.52 -25.35
N ASP A 263 -2.67 -4.43 -25.02
CA ASP A 263 -3.57 -5.08 -25.97
C ASP A 263 -4.95 -4.38 -25.99
N ILE A 264 -5.82 -4.80 -26.90
CA ILE A 264 -7.18 -4.23 -26.99
C ILE A 264 -7.99 -4.44 -25.70
N ASN A 265 -7.78 -5.55 -24.99
CA ASN A 265 -8.54 -5.84 -23.77
C ASN A 265 -8.17 -4.87 -22.65
N ILE A 266 -6.89 -4.55 -22.47
CA ILE A 266 -6.42 -3.53 -21.54
C ILE A 266 -7.04 -2.16 -21.89
N ALA A 267 -7.10 -1.81 -23.18
CA ALA A 267 -7.74 -0.57 -23.61
C ALA A 267 -9.25 -0.56 -23.35
N ARG A 268 -9.95 -1.70 -23.50
CA ARG A 268 -11.37 -1.85 -23.16
C ARG A 268 -11.63 -1.77 -21.64
N ILE A 269 -10.75 -2.34 -20.81
CA ILE A 269 -10.83 -2.19 -19.35
C ILE A 269 -10.66 -0.71 -18.95
N ALA A 270 -9.72 -0.01 -19.57
CA ALA A 270 -9.59 1.44 -19.37
C ALA A 270 -10.85 2.18 -19.82
N TYR A 271 -11.49 1.75 -20.91
CA TYR A 271 -12.77 2.34 -21.35
C TYR A 271 -13.88 2.18 -20.30
N GLU A 272 -14.03 1.01 -19.68
CA GLU A 272 -14.98 0.81 -18.58
C GLU A 272 -14.71 1.75 -17.40
N LYS A 273 -13.42 1.93 -17.04
CA LYS A 273 -13.02 2.90 -16.01
C LYS A 273 -13.32 4.34 -16.44
N ILE A 274 -13.12 4.71 -17.70
CA ILE A 274 -13.46 6.05 -18.23
C ILE A 274 -14.96 6.32 -18.11
N ILE A 275 -15.82 5.37 -18.48
CA ILE A 275 -17.28 5.51 -18.33
C ILE A 275 -17.64 5.74 -16.85
N LYS A 276 -17.01 4.99 -15.94
CA LYS A 276 -17.29 5.05 -14.51
C LYS A 276 -16.80 6.32 -13.82
N PHE A 277 -15.59 6.77 -14.14
CA PHE A 277 -14.89 7.83 -13.40
C PHE A 277 -14.77 9.16 -14.14
N ASN A 278 -15.08 9.17 -15.45
CA ASN A 278 -15.12 10.35 -16.31
C ASN A 278 -13.89 11.28 -16.23
N PRO A 279 -12.64 10.78 -16.37
CA PRO A 279 -11.46 11.63 -16.43
C PRO A 279 -11.40 12.41 -17.76
N GLU A 280 -10.72 13.55 -17.76
CA GLU A 280 -10.39 14.24 -19.03
C GLU A 280 -9.30 13.50 -19.81
N ARG A 281 -8.40 12.83 -19.10
CA ARG A 281 -7.21 12.15 -19.67
C ARG A 281 -6.97 10.81 -18.97
N TYR A 282 -6.74 9.77 -19.75
CA TYR A 282 -6.44 8.43 -19.24
C TYR A 282 -5.18 7.91 -19.93
N TYR A 283 -4.13 7.65 -19.17
CA TYR A 283 -2.89 7.08 -19.68
C TYR A 283 -2.80 5.59 -19.39
N ILE A 284 -2.38 4.82 -20.38
CA ILE A 284 -1.89 3.45 -20.20
C ILE A 284 -0.43 3.44 -20.64
N LEU A 285 0.47 3.15 -19.72
CA LEU A 285 1.91 3.14 -19.95
C LEU A 285 2.43 1.71 -19.79
N SER A 286 3.09 1.17 -20.80
CA SER A 286 3.68 -0.16 -20.72
C SER A 286 5.18 -0.18 -20.99
N TYR A 287 5.93 -0.93 -20.19
CA TYR A 287 7.33 -1.22 -20.50
C TYR A 287 7.47 -2.07 -21.78
N MET A 288 6.54 -2.99 -22.01
CA MET A 288 6.49 -3.86 -23.20
C MET A 288 5.91 -3.15 -24.44
N GLY A 289 5.43 -1.92 -24.30
CA GLY A 289 4.84 -1.14 -25.40
C GLY A 289 3.41 -1.54 -25.75
N VAL A 290 2.98 -1.17 -26.97
CA VAL A 290 1.67 -1.52 -27.54
C VAL A 290 1.81 -2.80 -28.35
N LEU A 291 0.80 -3.66 -28.30
CA LEU A 291 0.79 -4.89 -29.09
C LEU A 291 0.49 -4.56 -30.57
N GLU A 292 1.47 -4.72 -31.45
CA GLU A 292 1.41 -4.29 -32.86
C GLU A 292 0.13 -4.73 -33.59
N LYS A 293 -0.31 -5.98 -33.42
CA LYS A 293 -1.50 -6.52 -34.09
C LYS A 293 -2.82 -5.82 -33.67
N ASP A 294 -2.84 -5.16 -32.51
CA ASP A 294 -4.02 -4.51 -31.96
C ASP A 294 -4.01 -2.99 -32.18
N GLU A 295 -2.92 -2.41 -32.73
CA GLU A 295 -2.74 -0.95 -32.85
C GLU A 295 -3.91 -0.25 -33.53
N LYS A 296 -4.36 -0.75 -34.69
CA LYS A 296 -5.49 -0.16 -35.43
C LYS A 296 -6.80 -0.21 -34.64
N GLU A 297 -7.02 -1.29 -33.90
CA GLU A 297 -8.23 -1.43 -33.09
C GLU A 297 -8.20 -0.49 -31.88
N ILE A 298 -7.02 -0.35 -31.25
CA ILE A 298 -6.79 0.59 -30.15
C ILE A 298 -6.98 2.03 -30.64
N GLU A 299 -6.45 2.40 -31.80
CA GLU A 299 -6.68 3.72 -32.42
C GLU A 299 -8.17 4.00 -32.65
N GLY A 300 -8.89 3.03 -33.21
CA GLY A 300 -10.35 3.12 -33.38
C GLY A 300 -11.07 3.33 -32.05
N LEU A 301 -10.65 2.63 -30.99
CA LEU A 301 -11.21 2.78 -29.65
C LEU A 301 -10.90 4.16 -29.05
N ILE A 302 -9.68 4.68 -29.21
CA ILE A 302 -9.29 6.01 -28.75
C ILE A 302 -10.20 7.08 -29.38
N LEU A 303 -10.42 7.02 -30.70
CA LEU A 303 -11.31 7.95 -31.40
C LEU A 303 -12.76 7.85 -30.91
N LYS A 304 -13.25 6.62 -30.70
CA LYS A 304 -14.58 6.36 -30.14
C LYS A 304 -14.73 6.98 -28.75
N ILE A 305 -13.76 6.78 -27.86
CA ILE A 305 -13.75 7.34 -26.51
C ILE A 305 -13.78 8.86 -26.56
N LYS A 306 -12.92 9.46 -27.40
CA LYS A 306 -12.87 10.92 -27.53
C LYS A 306 -14.20 11.49 -28.00
N LYS A 307 -14.85 10.85 -28.97
CA LYS A 307 -16.15 11.30 -29.52
C LYS A 307 -17.30 11.11 -28.51
N ALA A 308 -17.33 9.98 -27.81
CA ALA A 308 -18.45 9.63 -26.94
C ALA A 308 -18.35 10.25 -25.53
N HIS A 309 -17.13 10.41 -24.99
CA HIS A 309 -16.91 10.79 -23.60
C HIS A 309 -16.00 12.01 -23.44
N GLY A 310 -15.44 12.54 -24.52
CA GLY A 310 -14.51 13.69 -24.46
C GLY A 310 -13.13 13.39 -23.87
N CYS A 311 -12.96 12.23 -23.21
CA CYS A 311 -11.70 11.77 -22.62
C CYS A 311 -10.64 11.51 -23.70
N GLN A 312 -9.40 11.88 -23.40
CA GLN A 312 -8.22 11.52 -24.19
C GLN A 312 -7.60 10.24 -23.61
N LEU A 313 -7.79 9.11 -24.28
CA LEU A 313 -7.05 7.88 -23.98
C LEU A 313 -5.68 7.95 -24.67
N ILE A 314 -4.61 7.83 -23.89
CA ILE A 314 -3.21 7.88 -24.35
C ILE A 314 -2.53 6.56 -24.02
N VAL A 315 -2.11 5.83 -25.05
CA VAL A 315 -1.31 4.61 -24.94
C VAL A 315 0.13 4.91 -25.32
N ASN A 316 1.11 4.55 -24.48
CA ASN A 316 2.51 4.83 -24.76
C ASN A 316 3.48 3.88 -24.04
N GLY A 317 4.75 3.91 -24.45
CA GLY A 317 5.86 3.26 -23.76
C GLY A 317 6.21 3.96 -22.44
N LEU A 318 6.44 3.17 -21.40
CA LEU A 318 6.78 3.62 -20.05
C LEU A 318 8.10 4.41 -20.04
N ILE A 319 9.16 3.82 -20.61
CA ILE A 319 10.50 4.44 -20.68
C ILE A 319 10.49 5.68 -21.57
N ASN A 320 9.76 5.63 -22.69
CA ASN A 320 9.62 6.79 -23.58
C ASN A 320 8.96 7.96 -22.86
N SER A 321 7.88 7.70 -22.11
CA SER A 321 7.19 8.72 -21.34
C SER A 321 8.09 9.35 -20.26
N LEU A 322 8.89 8.56 -19.53
CA LEU A 322 9.87 9.09 -18.58
C LEU A 322 10.89 10.00 -19.27
N LYS A 323 11.46 9.59 -20.42
CA LYS A 323 12.39 10.41 -21.19
C LYS A 323 11.79 11.77 -21.56
N TYR A 324 10.53 11.79 -21.98
CA TYR A 324 9.84 13.06 -22.30
C TYR A 324 9.62 13.90 -21.05
N TYR A 325 9.12 13.31 -19.96
CA TYR A 325 8.83 14.06 -18.74
C TYR A 325 10.09 14.64 -18.09
N PHE A 326 11.22 13.92 -18.13
CA PHE A 326 12.50 14.44 -17.67
C PHE A 326 13.00 15.66 -18.46
N ARG A 327 12.58 15.83 -19.72
CA ARG A 327 12.90 17.03 -20.52
C ARG A 327 11.99 18.21 -20.18
N LEU A 328 10.87 17.97 -19.50
CA LEU A 328 9.89 19.01 -19.16
C LEU A 328 10.11 19.59 -17.76
N ILE A 329 10.66 18.80 -16.83
CA ILE A 329 10.87 19.25 -15.46
C ILE A 329 12.16 20.06 -15.31
N SER A 330 12.16 20.98 -14.36
CA SER A 330 13.33 21.82 -14.06
C SER A 330 14.31 21.17 -13.08
N ASP A 331 13.84 20.24 -12.23
CA ASP A 331 14.64 19.65 -11.14
C ASP A 331 14.73 18.11 -11.21
N LEU A 332 15.66 17.60 -12.02
CA LEU A 332 15.97 16.15 -12.09
C LEU A 332 16.48 15.58 -10.77
N LYS A 333 17.22 16.37 -9.98
CA LYS A 333 17.74 15.97 -8.68
C LYS A 333 16.59 15.84 -7.67
N GLY A 334 15.68 16.82 -7.65
CA GLY A 334 14.46 16.79 -6.85
C GLY A 334 13.61 15.57 -7.17
N PHE A 335 13.42 15.27 -8.46
CA PHE A 335 12.76 14.04 -8.89
C PHE A 335 13.40 12.80 -8.27
N PHE A 336 14.72 12.67 -8.40
CA PHE A 336 15.36 11.43 -7.98
C PHE A 336 15.39 11.28 -6.46
N ASN A 337 15.54 12.39 -5.73
CA ASN A 337 15.44 12.39 -4.27
C ASN A 337 14.03 12.04 -3.79
N GLU A 338 12.99 12.48 -4.49
CA GLU A 338 11.61 12.06 -4.23
C GLU A 338 11.43 10.56 -4.52
N TYR A 339 11.97 10.06 -5.64
CA TYR A 339 11.92 8.64 -5.97
C TYR A 339 12.63 7.77 -4.90
N ILE A 340 13.80 8.19 -4.43
CA ILE A 340 14.52 7.55 -3.34
C ILE A 340 13.62 7.48 -2.09
N GLU A 341 13.05 8.62 -1.68
CA GLU A 341 12.21 8.70 -0.48
C GLU A 341 10.98 7.81 -0.56
N LEU A 342 10.34 7.75 -1.73
CA LEU A 342 9.22 6.83 -1.98
C LEU A 342 9.66 5.37 -1.86
N VAL A 343 10.79 4.99 -2.45
CA VAL A 343 11.32 3.61 -2.37
C VAL A 343 11.71 3.23 -0.94
N GLU A 344 12.34 4.14 -0.19
CA GLU A 344 12.74 3.91 1.20
C GLU A 344 11.54 3.66 2.10
N ASN A 345 10.50 4.47 1.96
CA ASN A 345 9.33 4.47 2.84
C ASN A 345 8.23 3.50 2.40
N ASP A 346 8.29 2.95 1.18
CA ASP A 346 7.28 2.01 0.72
C ASP A 346 7.30 0.70 1.51
N THR A 347 6.11 0.28 1.96
CA THR A 347 5.90 -0.92 2.78
C THR A 347 5.61 -2.17 1.95
N GLU A 348 5.33 -2.04 0.66
CA GLU A 348 5.11 -3.17 -0.27
C GLU A 348 6.43 -3.63 -0.90
N LEU A 349 7.39 -2.72 -1.07
CA LEU A 349 8.75 -3.05 -1.48
C LEU A 349 9.51 -3.79 -0.37
N LYS A 350 10.00 -4.97 -0.73
CA LYS A 350 10.97 -5.74 0.08
C LYS A 350 12.37 -5.10 0.06
N THR A 351 13.17 -5.41 1.10
CA THR A 351 14.57 -4.97 1.25
C THR A 351 15.40 -5.12 -0.02
N ILE A 352 15.24 -6.23 -0.75
CA ILE A 352 16.00 -6.48 -1.99
C ILE A 352 15.78 -5.40 -3.07
N HIS A 353 14.57 -4.85 -3.20
CA HIS A 353 14.29 -3.76 -4.14
C HIS A 353 15.01 -2.48 -3.75
N LYS A 354 15.02 -2.17 -2.45
CA LYS A 354 15.65 -0.96 -1.89
C LYS A 354 17.17 -1.05 -1.97
N THR A 355 17.74 -2.20 -1.62
CA THR A 355 19.17 -2.49 -1.76
C THR A 355 19.60 -2.40 -3.23
N LYS A 356 18.78 -2.89 -4.16
CA LYS A 356 19.09 -2.79 -5.59
C LYS A 356 19.20 -1.34 -6.07
N LEU A 357 18.31 -0.45 -5.60
CA LEU A 357 18.43 0.97 -5.89
C LEU A 357 19.75 1.55 -5.36
N LYS A 358 20.11 1.22 -4.12
CA LYS A 358 21.37 1.65 -3.49
C LYS A 358 22.60 1.18 -4.26
N GLU A 359 22.61 -0.06 -4.75
CA GLU A 359 23.66 -0.60 -5.62
C GLU A 359 23.76 0.17 -6.94
N LEU A 360 22.62 0.41 -7.59
CA LEU A 360 22.58 1.13 -8.86
C LEU A 360 23.08 2.57 -8.69
N ILE A 361 22.65 3.29 -7.66
CA ILE A 361 23.11 4.64 -7.35
C ILE A 361 24.65 4.68 -7.25
N ARG A 362 25.24 3.74 -6.49
CA ARG A 362 26.71 3.60 -6.40
C ARG A 362 27.35 3.34 -7.76
N GLY A 363 26.77 2.43 -8.55
CA GLY A 363 27.27 2.08 -9.88
C GLY A 363 27.27 3.24 -10.89
N TYR A 364 26.34 4.20 -10.72
CA TYR A 364 26.28 5.42 -11.53
C TYR A 364 27.04 6.62 -10.91
N GLY A 365 27.69 6.44 -9.76
CA GLY A 365 28.48 7.49 -9.09
C GLY A 365 27.66 8.67 -8.55
N LEU A 366 26.38 8.41 -8.25
CA LEU A 366 25.38 9.38 -7.82
C LEU A 366 25.35 9.63 -6.31
#